data_AF-A0A8J5RZW6-F1
#
_entry.id   AF-A0A8J5RZW6-F1
#
_cell.length_a   1.000
_cell.length_b   1.000
_cell.length_c   1.000
_cell.angle_alpha   90.00
_cell.angle_beta   90.00
_cell.angle_gamma   90.00
#
_symmetry.space_group_name_H-M   'P 1'
#
loop_
_entity.id
_entity.type
_entity.pdbx_description
1 polymer ?
#
loop_
_entity_poly.entity_id
_entity_poly.type
_entity_poly.pdbx_seq_one_letter_code
_entity_poly.pdbx_strand_id
1 'polypeptide(L)'
;MQPGIRHVSHMVSNSLAMAKKLPGASAATGGTTSESETAQRQPFMGYGQMVNGFPRWMKPGDRRLLQASASGITADVVVAKDGSGSYTTVSAAVAAAPANSKKRYVIYIKAGAYLENVEVGKKQTNLMFIGDGIGKTVIKASRNVVDGSTTFRSATVAVVGDNFLARDLTIENAAGPSKHQAVALRVGADLSAFYRCSFVGYQDTLYVHSLRQFFRECDIYGTIDFIFGNSAVVFQSCNLYARRPLSSQSNVYTAQGREDPNQNTGISIQKCKVAAASDLAAVQSSFKTYLGRPWKQYSRTVYMQSELDSVVNPAGWLEWSGNFALDTLYYGEYQNTGAGAGTSNRVKWKGYHVITSASEASTFTVGNFIDGDVWLPGTSIPFSVGL
;
A
#
# COMPACT_ATOMS: atom_id res chain seq x y z
N MET A 1 28.58 -10.59 -5.17
CA MET A 1 27.57 -9.53 -4.99
C MET A 1 27.58 -9.11 -3.52
N GLN A 2 27.60 -7.80 -3.25
CA GLN A 2 28.12 -7.20 -2.01
C GLN A 2 27.51 -7.74 -0.69
N PRO A 3 28.33 -8.12 0.31
CA PRO A 3 27.89 -8.68 1.60
C PRO A 3 27.05 -7.74 2.48
N GLY A 4 27.14 -6.42 2.30
CA GLY A 4 26.54 -5.43 3.20
C GLY A 4 25.01 -5.28 3.13
N ILE A 5 24.38 -5.60 1.99
CA ILE A 5 22.92 -5.39 1.80
C ILE A 5 22.09 -6.55 2.36
N ARG A 6 22.62 -7.79 2.34
CA ARG A 6 22.05 -8.90 3.12
C ARG A 6 22.15 -8.60 4.62
N HIS A 7 23.25 -8.00 5.09
CA HIS A 7 23.43 -7.73 6.51
C HIS A 7 22.36 -6.79 7.12
N VAL A 8 21.89 -5.76 6.39
CA VAL A 8 20.88 -4.81 6.89
C VAL A 8 19.45 -5.40 6.91
N SER A 9 19.07 -6.18 5.89
CA SER A 9 17.77 -6.88 5.88
C SER A 9 17.70 -7.99 6.93
N HIS A 10 18.84 -8.60 7.27
CA HIS A 10 18.96 -9.58 8.35
C HIS A 10 18.96 -8.91 9.74
N MET A 11 19.50 -7.69 9.92
CA MET A 11 19.54 -7.03 11.23
C MET A 11 18.16 -6.56 11.73
N VAL A 12 17.29 -6.01 10.88
CA VAL A 12 15.95 -5.53 11.30
C VAL A 12 15.01 -6.70 11.62
N SER A 13 15.13 -7.83 10.90
CA SER A 13 14.40 -9.06 11.21
C SER A 13 14.93 -9.76 12.48
N ASN A 14 16.24 -9.67 12.77
CA ASN A 14 16.86 -10.27 13.96
C ASN A 14 16.50 -9.55 15.28
N SER A 15 16.27 -8.23 15.27
CA SER A 15 15.89 -7.49 16.48
C SER A 15 14.53 -7.93 17.05
N LEU A 16 13.57 -8.28 16.19
CA LEU A 16 12.25 -8.78 16.60
C LEU A 16 12.30 -10.24 17.10
N ALA A 17 13.21 -11.06 16.54
CA ALA A 17 13.38 -12.46 16.91
C ALA A 17 14.16 -12.65 18.22
N MET A 18 15.13 -11.78 18.53
CA MET A 18 15.90 -11.83 19.79
C MET A 18 15.06 -11.45 21.02
N ALA A 19 14.14 -10.49 20.90
CA ALA A 19 13.27 -10.09 22.01
C ALA A 19 12.32 -11.21 22.48
N LYS A 20 11.97 -12.16 21.60
CA LYS A 20 11.10 -13.31 21.93
C LYS A 20 11.84 -14.51 22.52
N LYS A 21 13.16 -14.49 22.63
CA LYS A 21 13.99 -15.66 22.99
C LYS A 21 14.82 -15.50 24.29
N LEU A 22 14.58 -14.51 25.14
CA LEU A 22 15.25 -14.42 26.45
C LEU A 22 14.53 -15.30 27.49
N PRO A 23 15.16 -16.36 28.04
CA PRO A 23 14.67 -17.11 29.19
C PRO A 23 15.37 -16.63 30.46
N GLY A 24 14.60 -16.23 31.49
CA GLY A 24 15.13 -16.01 32.84
C GLY A 24 14.87 -14.61 33.41
N ALA A 25 13.67 -14.43 33.97
CA ALA A 25 13.47 -13.54 35.11
C ALA A 25 12.33 -14.14 35.95
N SER A 26 12.61 -15.27 36.60
CA SER A 26 11.69 -15.89 37.56
C SER A 26 12.01 -15.44 38.98
N ALA A 27 11.00 -14.78 39.56
CA ALA A 27 10.50 -14.87 40.95
C ALA A 27 11.35 -14.39 42.14
N ALA A 28 10.83 -13.36 42.83
CA ALA A 28 10.76 -13.31 44.29
C ALA A 28 9.44 -12.61 44.75
N THR A 29 8.49 -13.46 45.14
CA THR A 29 7.48 -13.36 46.21
C THR A 29 6.84 -12.02 46.64
N GLY A 30 5.50 -11.98 46.54
CA GLY A 30 4.63 -11.71 47.70
C GLY A 30 3.90 -10.36 47.75
N GLY A 31 2.60 -10.35 47.43
CA GLY A 31 1.70 -9.25 47.74
C GLY A 31 0.42 -9.27 46.89
N THR A 32 -0.68 -9.76 47.45
CA THR A 32 -2.04 -9.69 46.89
C THR A 32 -2.53 -8.24 46.86
N THR A 33 -2.87 -7.73 45.68
CA THR A 33 -3.98 -6.78 45.46
C THR A 33 -4.49 -6.89 44.01
N SER A 34 -5.81 -6.88 43.88
CA SER A 34 -6.55 -6.91 42.62
C SER A 34 -6.50 -5.55 41.92
N GLU A 35 -5.88 -5.43 40.75
CA GLU A 35 -6.04 -4.23 39.90
C GLU A 35 -6.09 -4.55 38.39
N SER A 36 -7.01 -3.83 37.76
CA SER A 36 -7.53 -3.83 36.38
C SER A 36 -6.58 -4.16 35.21
N GLU A 37 -7.14 -4.87 34.23
CA GLU A 37 -6.70 -4.96 32.84
C GLU A 37 -6.74 -3.60 32.12
N THR A 38 -5.74 -2.74 32.36
CA THR A 38 -5.45 -1.58 31.49
C THR A 38 -3.94 -1.29 31.49
N ALA A 39 -3.12 -2.27 31.11
CA ALA A 39 -1.73 -2.03 30.80
C ALA A 39 -1.62 -1.40 29.40
N GLN A 40 -1.60 -0.07 29.37
CA GLN A 40 -1.29 0.75 28.19
C GLN A 40 -0.01 0.22 27.52
N ARG A 41 -0.11 -0.21 26.26
CA ARG A 41 1.05 -0.48 25.40
C ARG A 41 1.89 0.79 25.30
N GLN A 42 2.98 0.86 26.06
CA GLN A 42 3.99 1.92 25.95
C GLN A 42 4.67 1.80 24.58
N PRO A 43 4.62 2.84 23.72
CA PRO A 43 5.24 2.80 22.40
C PRO A 43 6.77 2.87 22.51
N PHE A 44 7.45 2.27 21.54
CA PHE A 44 8.91 2.23 21.41
C PHE A 44 9.60 3.57 21.72
N MET A 45 10.77 3.48 22.36
CA MET A 45 11.64 4.55 22.89
C MET A 45 12.21 5.57 21.86
N GLY A 46 11.55 5.77 20.72
CA GLY A 46 11.96 6.68 19.64
C GLY A 46 10.93 7.76 19.25
N TYR A 47 9.67 7.63 19.67
CA TYR A 47 8.62 8.61 19.39
C TYR A 47 8.02 9.08 20.71
N GLY A 48 8.33 10.34 21.07
CA GLY A 48 8.02 10.90 22.39
C GLY A 48 6.54 10.87 22.80
N GLN A 49 6.30 11.24 24.06
CA GLN A 49 5.02 11.20 24.76
C GLN A 49 3.79 11.61 23.91
N MET A 50 2.71 10.84 24.02
CA MET A 50 1.40 11.18 23.45
C MET A 50 0.68 12.18 24.35
N VAL A 51 0.06 13.22 23.77
CA VAL A 51 -0.78 14.20 24.46
C VAL A 51 -2.12 14.29 23.73
N ASN A 52 -3.22 14.03 24.42
CA ASN A 52 -4.59 14.04 23.87
C ASN A 52 -4.78 13.14 22.63
N GLY A 53 -4.13 11.97 22.60
CA GLY A 53 -4.22 11.03 21.48
C GLY A 53 -3.32 11.35 20.27
N PHE A 54 -2.40 12.31 20.39
CA PHE A 54 -1.47 12.68 19.32
C PHE A 54 -0.03 12.74 19.82
N PRO A 55 0.98 12.42 19.00
CA PRO A 55 2.38 12.59 19.37
C PRO A 55 2.71 14.06 19.65
N ARG A 56 3.46 14.35 20.73
CA ARG A 56 3.80 15.73 21.15
C ARG A 56 4.54 16.57 20.09
N TRP A 57 5.16 15.94 19.10
CA TRP A 57 5.82 16.64 17.99
C TRP A 57 4.85 17.18 16.93
N MET A 58 3.57 16.79 17.00
CA MET A 58 2.52 17.21 16.07
C MET A 58 1.96 18.59 16.41
N LYS A 59 1.86 19.48 15.42
CA LYS A 59 1.33 20.83 15.64
C LYS A 59 -0.18 20.89 15.36
N PRO A 60 -0.93 21.75 16.07
CA PRO A 60 -2.36 21.97 15.80
C PRO A 60 -2.70 22.40 14.36
N GLY A 61 -1.76 23.04 13.65
CA GLY A 61 -1.94 23.45 12.25
C GLY A 61 -2.14 22.28 11.28
N ASP A 62 -1.53 21.14 11.55
CA ASP A 62 -1.62 19.94 10.71
C ASP A 62 -3.06 19.36 10.71
N ARG A 63 -3.82 19.60 11.79
CA ARG A 63 -5.22 19.16 11.95
C ARG A 63 -6.22 20.02 11.14
N ARG A 64 -5.88 21.28 10.86
CA ARG A 64 -6.78 22.23 10.17
C ARG A 64 -6.78 22.04 8.65
N LEU A 65 -5.77 21.37 8.11
CA LEU A 65 -5.60 21.09 6.67
C LEU A 65 -6.63 20.09 6.10
N LEU A 66 -7.47 19.47 6.94
CA LEU A 66 -8.42 18.42 6.53
C LEU A 66 -9.84 18.86 6.27
N GLN A 67 -10.31 19.88 6.97
CA GLN A 67 -11.66 20.40 6.78
C GLN A 67 -11.71 21.45 5.67
N ALA A 68 -10.54 21.86 5.19
CA ALA A 68 -10.42 22.76 4.08
C ALA A 68 -10.55 22.02 2.74
N SER A 69 -11.29 22.61 1.81
CA SER A 69 -11.09 22.36 0.37
C SER A 69 -9.61 22.53 0.02
N ALA A 70 -9.14 22.00 -1.11
CA ALA A 70 -7.73 22.16 -1.54
C ALA A 70 -7.24 23.63 -1.46
N SER A 71 -8.16 24.59 -1.61
CA SER A 71 -7.96 26.03 -1.45
C SER A 71 -7.71 26.56 -0.02
N GLY A 72 -7.85 25.75 1.03
CA GLY A 72 -7.58 26.15 2.43
C GLY A 72 -6.45 25.36 3.10
N ILE A 73 -5.67 24.61 2.31
CA ILE A 73 -4.42 24.00 2.74
C ILE A 73 -3.28 25.00 2.49
N THR A 74 -2.56 25.39 3.54
CA THR A 74 -1.34 26.21 3.39
C THR A 74 -0.24 25.36 2.78
N ALA A 75 -0.07 25.44 1.46
CA ALA A 75 1.03 24.78 0.76
C ALA A 75 2.36 25.53 0.99
N ASP A 76 3.46 24.81 1.14
CA ASP A 76 4.81 25.41 1.16
C ASP A 76 5.23 25.84 -0.25
N VAL A 77 4.74 25.11 -1.28
CA VAL A 77 5.00 25.44 -2.68
C VAL A 77 3.87 24.98 -3.58
N VAL A 78 3.68 25.71 -4.69
CA VAL A 78 2.66 25.43 -5.70
C VAL A 78 3.31 25.06 -7.03
N VAL A 79 2.86 23.96 -7.63
CA VAL A 79 3.18 23.54 -8.98
C VAL A 79 2.00 23.84 -9.87
N ALA A 80 2.20 24.62 -10.93
CA ALA A 80 1.15 24.96 -11.88
C ALA A 80 1.70 25.04 -13.31
N LYS A 81 1.11 24.26 -14.20
CA LYS A 81 1.57 24.14 -15.59
C LYS A 81 1.38 25.43 -16.41
N ASP A 82 0.44 26.27 -16.00
CA ASP A 82 0.11 27.57 -16.59
C ASP A 82 1.06 28.70 -16.13
N GLY A 83 2.04 28.40 -15.27
CA GLY A 83 2.98 29.39 -14.73
C GLY A 83 2.47 30.18 -13.53
N SER A 84 1.25 29.90 -13.03
CA SER A 84 0.66 30.59 -11.86
C SER A 84 1.18 30.10 -10.50
N GLY A 85 2.17 29.19 -10.50
CA GLY A 85 2.79 28.58 -9.32
C GLY A 85 4.28 28.87 -9.25
N SER A 86 4.93 28.38 -8.20
CA SER A 86 6.38 28.53 -8.01
C SER A 86 7.19 27.66 -8.97
N TYR A 87 6.63 26.54 -9.41
CA TYR A 87 7.25 25.62 -10.37
C TYR A 87 6.22 25.18 -11.43
N THR A 88 6.71 24.80 -12.61
CA THR A 88 5.88 24.25 -13.70
C THR A 88 5.91 22.72 -13.77
N THR A 89 6.83 22.07 -13.05
CA THR A 89 6.97 20.61 -12.96
C THR A 89 7.00 20.14 -11.51
N VAL A 90 6.56 18.90 -11.28
CA VAL A 90 6.54 18.28 -9.96
C VAL A 90 7.96 17.95 -9.51
N SER A 91 8.81 17.47 -10.43
CA SER A 91 10.20 17.13 -10.14
C SER A 91 11.01 18.33 -9.66
N ALA A 92 10.78 19.53 -10.22
CA ALA A 92 11.45 20.74 -9.74
C ALA A 92 11.06 21.10 -8.30
N ALA A 93 9.77 20.97 -7.95
CA ALA A 93 9.31 21.21 -6.60
C ALA A 93 9.87 20.18 -5.59
N VAL A 94 9.96 18.90 -5.99
CA VAL A 94 10.60 17.86 -5.17
C VAL A 94 12.10 18.12 -4.97
N ALA A 95 12.80 18.55 -6.02
CA ALA A 95 14.22 18.86 -5.95
C ALA A 95 14.52 20.05 -5.02
N ALA A 96 13.60 21.02 -4.95
CA ALA A 96 13.70 22.18 -4.08
C ALA A 96 13.28 21.92 -2.63
N ALA A 97 12.62 20.78 -2.34
CA ALA A 97 12.18 20.46 -1.00
C ALA A 97 13.38 20.28 -0.05
N PRO A 98 13.30 20.77 1.20
CA PRO A 98 14.39 20.68 2.16
C PRO A 98 14.71 19.22 2.50
N ALA A 99 15.99 18.87 2.45
CA ALA A 99 16.47 17.54 2.81
C ALA A 99 16.26 17.25 4.30
N ASN A 100 15.79 16.04 4.62
CA ASN A 100 15.56 15.51 5.96
C ASN A 100 14.69 16.43 6.82
N SER A 101 13.68 17.07 6.21
CA SER A 101 12.77 17.96 6.93
C SER A 101 12.11 17.24 8.09
N LYS A 102 12.14 17.85 9.27
CA LYS A 102 11.39 17.40 10.46
C LYS A 102 9.92 17.84 10.43
N LYS A 103 9.55 18.71 9.48
CA LYS A 103 8.20 19.22 9.29
C LYS A 103 7.62 18.68 7.99
N ARG A 104 6.30 18.54 7.94
CA ARG A 104 5.56 18.30 6.71
C ARG A 104 5.91 19.39 5.68
N TYR A 105 6.33 19.00 4.48
CA TYR A 105 6.55 19.93 3.35
C TYR A 105 5.50 19.64 2.28
N VAL A 106 4.59 20.58 2.06
CA VAL A 106 3.39 20.41 1.23
C VAL A 106 3.63 21.01 -0.15
N ILE A 107 3.58 20.14 -1.17
CA ILE A 107 3.60 20.50 -2.58
C ILE A 107 2.16 20.40 -3.10
N TYR A 108 1.54 21.54 -3.37
CA TYR A 108 0.23 21.61 -4.02
C TYR A 108 0.42 21.63 -5.54
N ILE A 109 -0.20 20.67 -6.23
CA ILE A 109 -0.07 20.44 -7.66
C ILE A 109 -1.43 20.73 -8.30
N LYS A 110 -1.53 21.88 -8.96
CA LYS A 110 -2.78 22.30 -9.61
C LYS A 110 -3.20 21.32 -10.71
N ALA A 111 -4.45 21.46 -11.16
CA ALA A 111 -5.00 20.69 -12.26
C ALA A 111 -4.13 20.78 -13.52
N GLY A 112 -3.96 19.64 -14.18
CA GLY A 112 -3.11 19.51 -15.36
C GLY A 112 -2.52 18.10 -15.48
N ALA A 113 -2.09 17.77 -16.70
CA ALA A 113 -1.33 16.55 -16.98
C ALA A 113 0.17 16.84 -16.98
N TYR A 114 0.90 16.33 -16.00
CA TYR A 114 2.34 16.48 -15.82
C TYR A 114 3.05 15.27 -16.41
N LEU A 115 3.68 15.47 -17.58
CA LEU A 115 4.32 14.39 -18.35
C LEU A 115 5.77 14.21 -17.92
N GLU A 116 5.98 13.52 -16.80
CA GLU A 116 7.30 13.38 -16.18
C GLU A 116 7.39 12.10 -15.33
N ASN A 117 8.61 11.60 -15.16
CA ASN A 117 8.93 10.62 -14.12
C ASN A 117 9.45 11.36 -12.88
N VAL A 118 8.82 11.16 -11.73
CA VAL A 118 9.16 11.85 -10.47
C VAL A 118 9.81 10.88 -9.48
N GLU A 119 10.90 11.29 -8.85
CA GLU A 119 11.56 10.54 -7.79
C GLU A 119 11.61 11.33 -6.49
N VAL A 120 10.91 10.85 -5.46
CA VAL A 120 11.01 11.34 -4.08
C VAL A 120 12.09 10.51 -3.37
N GLY A 121 13.31 11.01 -3.44
CA GLY A 121 14.48 10.32 -2.90
C GLY A 121 14.46 10.19 -1.37
N LYS A 122 15.39 9.39 -0.85
CA LYS A 122 15.51 9.09 0.60
C LYS A 122 15.66 10.35 1.48
N LYS A 123 16.24 11.42 0.95
CA LYS A 123 16.43 12.68 1.67
C LYS A 123 15.17 13.54 1.71
N GLN A 124 14.17 13.29 0.86
CA GLN A 124 12.92 14.04 0.81
C GLN A 124 11.88 13.45 1.78
N THR A 125 12.18 13.49 3.09
CA THR A 125 11.28 12.98 4.14
C THR A 125 10.15 13.94 4.44
N ASN A 126 9.02 13.43 4.94
CA ASN A 126 7.83 14.22 5.34
C ASN A 126 7.22 15.06 4.19
N LEU A 127 7.44 14.65 2.94
CA LEU A 127 6.88 15.33 1.78
C LEU A 127 5.40 14.94 1.61
N MET A 128 4.56 15.90 1.20
CA MET A 128 3.15 15.67 0.88
C MET A 128 2.78 16.24 -0.48
N PHE A 129 2.17 15.42 -1.32
CA PHE A 129 1.53 15.87 -2.55
C PHE A 129 0.03 16.08 -2.34
N ILE A 130 -0.49 17.18 -2.87
CA ILE A 130 -1.92 17.48 -2.88
C ILE A 130 -2.30 17.91 -4.28
N GLY A 131 -3.25 17.22 -4.91
CA GLY A 131 -3.81 17.65 -6.19
C GLY A 131 -5.16 18.36 -6.07
N ASP A 132 -5.70 18.79 -7.21
CA ASP A 132 -7.05 19.36 -7.32
C ASP A 132 -8.17 18.32 -7.40
N GLY A 133 -7.81 17.02 -7.41
CA GLY A 133 -8.74 15.90 -7.47
C GLY A 133 -8.26 14.78 -8.41
N ILE A 134 -8.75 13.57 -8.17
CA ILE A 134 -8.61 12.44 -9.08
C ILE A 134 -9.07 12.85 -10.49
N GLY A 135 -8.25 12.56 -11.50
CA GLY A 135 -8.52 12.90 -12.90
C GLY A 135 -8.30 14.38 -13.27
N LYS A 136 -8.13 15.28 -12.30
CA LYS A 136 -7.83 16.70 -12.54
C LYS A 136 -6.32 16.97 -12.50
N THR A 137 -5.64 16.46 -11.47
CA THR A 137 -4.18 16.50 -11.37
C THR A 137 -3.62 15.12 -11.72
N VAL A 138 -2.88 15.01 -12.83
CA VAL A 138 -2.39 13.73 -13.34
C VAL A 138 -0.88 13.78 -13.55
N ILE A 139 -0.12 12.91 -12.87
CA ILE A 139 1.30 12.67 -13.16
C ILE A 139 1.41 11.42 -14.03
N LYS A 140 1.99 11.56 -15.23
CA LYS A 140 1.91 10.54 -16.29
C LYS A 140 3.25 10.31 -16.98
N ALA A 141 3.63 9.05 -17.15
CA ALA A 141 4.77 8.63 -17.97
C ALA A 141 4.49 7.26 -18.62
N SER A 142 5.48 6.67 -19.31
CA SER A 142 5.28 5.43 -20.08
C SER A 142 6.51 4.50 -20.12
N ARG A 143 7.44 4.63 -19.16
CA ARG A 143 8.58 3.70 -19.07
C ARG A 143 8.07 2.28 -18.83
N ASN A 144 8.70 1.30 -19.48
CA ASN A 144 8.28 -0.09 -19.45
C ASN A 144 9.45 -1.05 -19.75
N VAL A 145 9.24 -2.34 -19.50
CA VAL A 145 10.28 -3.37 -19.67
C VAL A 145 10.60 -3.66 -21.14
N VAL A 146 9.59 -3.71 -22.03
CA VAL A 146 9.80 -3.98 -23.47
C VAL A 146 10.75 -2.97 -24.11
N ASP A 147 10.61 -1.70 -23.73
CA ASP A 147 11.41 -0.60 -24.26
C ASP A 147 12.73 -0.38 -23.47
N GLY A 148 13.15 -1.35 -22.66
CA GLY A 148 14.48 -1.40 -22.05
C GLY A 148 14.60 -0.88 -20.61
N SER A 149 13.49 -0.54 -19.94
CA SER A 149 13.51 -0.27 -18.50
C SER A 149 13.56 -1.56 -17.68
N THR A 150 13.80 -1.44 -16.38
CA THR A 150 13.49 -2.51 -15.43
C THR A 150 12.13 -2.23 -14.79
N THR A 151 11.41 -3.25 -14.31
CA THR A 151 10.16 -3.04 -13.54
C THR A 151 10.35 -1.99 -12.45
N PHE A 152 11.45 -2.08 -11.67
CA PHE A 152 11.77 -1.14 -10.61
C PHE A 152 11.94 0.32 -11.10
N ARG A 153 12.59 0.52 -12.26
CA ARG A 153 12.87 1.86 -12.85
C ARG A 153 11.77 2.35 -13.79
N SER A 154 10.75 1.54 -14.06
CA SER A 154 9.61 1.91 -14.91
C SER A 154 8.60 2.84 -14.23
N ALA A 155 8.69 3.00 -12.91
CA ALA A 155 7.77 3.81 -12.11
C ALA A 155 7.60 5.24 -12.65
N THR A 156 6.35 5.66 -12.86
CA THR A 156 6.01 7.06 -13.13
C THR A 156 6.34 7.94 -11.93
N VAL A 157 5.95 7.49 -10.73
CA VAL A 157 6.39 8.09 -9.46
C VAL A 157 7.05 7.04 -8.59
N ALA A 158 8.24 7.34 -8.09
CA ALA A 158 8.99 6.51 -7.16
C ALA A 158 9.18 7.24 -5.82
N VAL A 159 8.75 6.61 -4.73
CA VAL A 159 8.82 7.18 -3.38
C VAL A 159 9.71 6.34 -2.47
N VAL A 160 10.75 6.95 -1.93
CA VAL A 160 11.72 6.34 -1.00
C VAL A 160 11.93 7.20 0.25
N GLY A 161 11.57 8.48 0.24
CA GLY A 161 11.57 9.34 1.42
C GLY A 161 10.45 9.00 2.40
N ASP A 162 10.80 8.69 3.65
CA ASP A 162 9.87 8.26 4.70
C ASP A 162 8.80 9.30 5.04
N ASN A 163 7.68 8.82 5.56
CA ASN A 163 6.50 9.59 5.94
C ASN A 163 5.85 10.32 4.75
N PHE A 164 5.95 9.79 3.54
CA PHE A 164 5.36 10.43 2.36
C PHE A 164 3.83 10.37 2.39
N LEU A 165 3.18 11.48 2.03
CA LEU A 165 1.73 11.53 1.89
C LEU A 165 1.33 11.98 0.48
N ALA A 166 0.22 11.46 -0.03
CA ALA A 166 -0.41 12.00 -1.23
C ALA A 166 -1.93 11.98 -1.12
N ARG A 167 -2.58 13.02 -1.65
CA ARG A 167 -4.03 13.06 -1.80
C ARG A 167 -4.51 13.77 -3.05
N ASP A 168 -5.72 13.40 -3.49
CA ASP A 168 -6.48 14.10 -4.52
C ASP A 168 -5.77 14.20 -5.88
N LEU A 169 -5.11 13.13 -6.34
CA LEU A 169 -4.38 13.11 -7.63
C LEU A 169 -4.38 11.73 -8.31
N THR A 170 -4.00 11.70 -9.58
CA THR A 170 -3.81 10.48 -10.37
C THR A 170 -2.34 10.28 -10.73
N ILE A 171 -1.84 9.05 -10.61
CA ILE A 171 -0.54 8.62 -11.13
C ILE A 171 -0.77 7.54 -12.17
N GLU A 172 -0.33 7.75 -13.40
CA GLU A 172 -0.60 6.88 -14.54
C GLU A 172 0.68 6.43 -15.24
N ASN A 173 0.82 5.13 -15.50
CA ASN A 173 1.72 4.62 -16.52
C ASN A 173 0.94 4.25 -17.79
N ALA A 174 1.23 4.97 -18.87
CA ALA A 174 0.49 4.92 -20.12
C ALA A 174 1.05 3.94 -21.15
N ALA A 175 2.01 3.08 -20.79
CA ALA A 175 2.72 2.22 -21.74
C ALA A 175 1.77 1.25 -22.50
N GLY A 176 0.72 0.75 -21.84
CA GLY A 176 -0.22 -0.19 -22.43
C GLY A 176 0.10 -1.66 -22.16
N PRO A 177 -0.84 -2.59 -22.42
CA PRO A 177 -0.71 -3.99 -22.01
C PRO A 177 0.27 -4.80 -22.86
N SER A 178 0.64 -4.32 -24.07
CA SER A 178 1.66 -4.94 -24.93
C SER A 178 3.10 -4.63 -24.50
N LYS A 179 3.28 -3.74 -23.51
CA LYS A 179 4.58 -3.30 -23.02
C LYS A 179 5.05 -4.04 -21.78
N HIS A 180 4.31 -5.07 -21.36
CA HIS A 180 4.56 -5.84 -20.14
C HIS A 180 4.65 -4.92 -18.91
N GLN A 181 5.59 -5.16 -17.98
CA GLN A 181 5.66 -4.45 -16.71
C GLN A 181 5.90 -2.95 -16.91
N ALA A 182 5.00 -2.13 -16.35
CA ALA A 182 5.04 -0.68 -16.47
C ALA A 182 4.39 -0.04 -15.24
N VAL A 183 5.22 0.30 -14.25
CA VAL A 183 4.77 0.74 -12.93
C VAL A 183 4.25 2.17 -12.96
N ALA A 184 3.07 2.42 -12.38
CA ALA A 184 2.57 3.77 -12.14
C ALA A 184 3.22 4.35 -10.87
N LEU A 185 3.05 3.67 -9.73
CA LEU A 185 3.63 4.08 -8.46
C LEU A 185 4.48 2.96 -7.87
N ARG A 186 5.70 3.31 -7.43
CA ARG A 186 6.54 2.45 -6.57
C ARG A 186 6.77 3.12 -5.22
N VAL A 187 6.50 2.39 -4.13
CA VAL A 187 6.69 2.88 -2.76
C VAL A 187 7.61 1.96 -1.99
N GLY A 188 8.73 2.52 -1.51
CA GLY A 188 9.69 1.88 -0.62
C GLY A 188 10.05 2.78 0.56
N ALA A 189 9.08 3.58 1.03
CA ALA A 189 9.19 4.52 2.13
C ALA A 189 8.30 4.07 3.30
N ASP A 190 8.80 4.13 4.53
CA ASP A 190 8.03 3.75 5.70
C ASP A 190 7.00 4.83 6.06
N LEU A 191 5.89 4.41 6.68
CA LEU A 191 4.82 5.30 7.15
C LEU A 191 4.22 6.17 6.03
N SER A 192 4.11 5.60 4.83
CA SER A 192 3.56 6.29 3.66
C SER A 192 2.05 6.08 3.57
N ALA A 193 1.29 7.14 3.27
CA ALA A 193 -0.15 7.03 3.12
C ALA A 193 -0.72 7.80 1.93
N PHE A 194 -1.74 7.22 1.29
CA PHE A 194 -2.38 7.73 0.08
C PHE A 194 -3.88 7.82 0.30
N TYR A 195 -4.49 8.97 -0.01
CA TYR A 195 -5.91 9.22 0.25
C TYR A 195 -6.60 9.87 -0.94
N ARG A 196 -7.64 9.23 -1.49
CA ARG A 196 -8.31 9.72 -2.72
C ARG A 196 -7.31 9.94 -3.85
N CYS A 197 -6.47 8.93 -4.07
CA CYS A 197 -5.57 8.87 -5.20
C CYS A 197 -6.05 7.83 -6.20
N SER A 198 -5.71 8.00 -7.47
CA SER A 198 -5.91 6.96 -8.49
C SER A 198 -4.59 6.50 -9.06
N PHE A 199 -4.41 5.18 -9.19
CA PHE A 199 -3.22 4.56 -9.75
C PHE A 199 -3.63 3.76 -10.99
N VAL A 200 -3.15 4.18 -12.16
CA VAL A 200 -3.63 3.67 -13.44
C VAL A 200 -2.48 3.04 -14.23
N GLY A 201 -2.67 1.80 -14.65
CA GLY A 201 -1.71 1.07 -15.48
C GLY A 201 -2.35 -0.17 -16.09
N TYR A 202 -1.49 -1.10 -16.51
CA TYR A 202 -1.87 -2.44 -16.96
C TYR A 202 -1.14 -3.49 -16.12
N GLN A 203 0.01 -3.99 -16.57
CA GLN A 203 0.79 -4.94 -15.81
C GLN A 203 1.68 -4.21 -14.81
N ASP A 204 1.71 -4.68 -13.56
CA ASP A 204 2.54 -4.15 -12.46
C ASP A 204 2.21 -2.68 -12.07
N THR A 205 0.94 -2.26 -12.09
CA THR A 205 0.53 -0.86 -11.82
C THR A 205 1.11 -0.28 -10.52
N LEU A 206 0.94 -0.99 -9.39
CA LEU A 206 1.27 -0.52 -8.06
C LEU A 206 2.30 -1.43 -7.40
N TYR A 207 3.53 -0.93 -7.30
CA TYR A 207 4.63 -1.64 -6.67
C TYR A 207 4.77 -1.23 -5.20
N VAL A 208 4.06 -1.94 -4.31
CA VAL A 208 4.19 -1.84 -2.84
C VAL A 208 5.48 -2.54 -2.38
N HIS A 209 6.62 -1.96 -2.77
CA HIS A 209 7.92 -2.60 -2.74
C HIS A 209 8.33 -3.07 -1.33
N SER A 210 8.27 -2.20 -0.32
CA SER A 210 8.76 -2.49 1.04
C SER A 210 8.19 -1.54 2.09
N LEU A 211 8.39 -1.87 3.38
CA LEU A 211 8.04 -1.05 4.57
C LEU A 211 6.53 -0.89 4.77
N ARG A 212 6.08 -0.06 5.73
CA ARG A 212 4.65 0.08 6.07
C ARG A 212 3.96 1.13 5.22
N GLN A 213 2.79 0.78 4.68
CA GLN A 213 2.05 1.64 3.75
C GLN A 213 0.53 1.55 4.01
N PHE A 214 -0.18 2.64 3.75
CA PHE A 214 -1.65 2.71 3.90
C PHE A 214 -2.31 3.38 2.70
N PHE A 215 -3.36 2.77 2.15
CA PHE A 215 -4.14 3.32 1.05
C PHE A 215 -5.60 3.42 1.47
N ARG A 216 -6.18 4.61 1.35
CA ARG A 216 -7.56 4.92 1.75
C ARG A 216 -8.33 5.54 0.60
N GLU A 217 -9.51 5.01 0.29
CA GLU A 217 -10.41 5.60 -0.73
C GLU A 217 -9.69 5.85 -2.06
N CYS A 218 -8.80 4.94 -2.45
CA CYS A 218 -8.05 5.01 -3.70
C CYS A 218 -8.67 4.12 -4.76
N ASP A 219 -8.48 4.50 -6.03
CA ASP A 219 -8.85 3.68 -7.18
C ASP A 219 -7.60 3.08 -7.82
N ILE A 220 -7.53 1.75 -7.92
CA ILE A 220 -6.38 1.04 -8.50
C ILE A 220 -6.85 0.26 -9.73
N TYR A 221 -6.21 0.54 -10.87
CA TYR A 221 -6.55 -0.08 -12.15
C TYR A 221 -5.37 -0.89 -12.71
N GLY A 222 -5.63 -2.11 -13.15
CA GLY A 222 -4.60 -2.90 -13.83
C GLY A 222 -5.09 -4.24 -14.35
N THR A 223 -4.14 -5.07 -14.77
CA THR A 223 -4.41 -6.37 -15.42
C THR A 223 -3.66 -7.49 -14.72
N ILE A 224 -2.39 -7.71 -15.08
CA ILE A 224 -1.53 -8.74 -14.48
C ILE A 224 -0.77 -8.16 -13.30
N ASP A 225 -0.80 -8.84 -12.15
CA ASP A 225 -0.01 -8.56 -10.95
C ASP A 225 -0.03 -7.10 -10.51
N PHE A 226 -1.17 -6.43 -10.66
CA PHE A 226 -1.18 -4.97 -10.66
C PHE A 226 -1.05 -4.34 -9.25
N ILE A 227 -1.12 -5.15 -8.19
CA ILE A 227 -0.64 -4.81 -6.84
C ILE A 227 0.39 -5.86 -6.42
N PHE A 228 1.66 -5.50 -6.36
CA PHE A 228 2.73 -6.47 -6.11
C PHE A 228 3.84 -5.89 -5.24
N GLY A 229 4.63 -6.78 -4.63
CA GLY A 229 5.75 -6.38 -3.77
C GLY A 229 5.74 -7.07 -2.41
N ASN A 230 6.56 -6.55 -1.49
CA ASN A 230 6.79 -7.15 -0.17
C ASN A 230 6.72 -6.11 0.96
N SER A 231 5.80 -5.15 0.84
CA SER A 231 5.42 -4.22 1.92
C SER A 231 4.55 -4.91 2.97
N ALA A 232 4.45 -4.32 4.16
CA ALA A 232 3.31 -4.50 5.06
C ALA A 232 2.30 -3.39 4.73
N VAL A 233 1.26 -3.72 3.95
CA VAL A 233 0.33 -2.73 3.41
C VAL A 233 -1.12 -3.08 3.72
N VAL A 234 -1.90 -2.05 4.06
CA VAL A 234 -3.36 -2.12 4.17
C VAL A 234 -4.00 -1.19 3.16
N PHE A 235 -4.89 -1.75 2.34
CA PHE A 235 -5.85 -1.02 1.52
C PHE A 235 -7.18 -1.01 2.25
N GLN A 236 -7.74 0.17 2.52
CA GLN A 236 -9.00 0.31 3.23
C GLN A 236 -9.98 1.17 2.43
N SER A 237 -11.19 0.66 2.20
CA SER A 237 -12.22 1.40 1.43
C SER A 237 -11.74 1.86 0.05
N CYS A 238 -10.88 1.06 -0.60
CA CYS A 238 -10.40 1.32 -1.96
C CYS A 238 -11.25 0.57 -2.99
N ASN A 239 -11.20 1.03 -4.23
CA ASN A 239 -11.76 0.31 -5.38
C ASN A 239 -10.64 -0.28 -6.22
N LEU A 240 -10.70 -1.60 -6.45
CA LEU A 240 -9.73 -2.34 -7.24
C LEU A 240 -10.42 -2.78 -8.53
N TYR A 241 -9.93 -2.29 -9.66
CA TYR A 241 -10.55 -2.48 -10.97
C TYR A 241 -9.65 -3.27 -11.92
N ALA A 242 -10.04 -4.51 -12.21
CA ALA A 242 -9.40 -5.30 -13.25
C ALA A 242 -9.82 -4.78 -14.64
N ARG A 243 -8.84 -4.46 -15.47
CA ARG A 243 -9.05 -3.95 -16.83
C ARG A 243 -9.02 -5.06 -17.85
N ARG A 244 -9.41 -4.76 -19.09
CA ARG A 244 -9.27 -5.69 -20.21
C ARG A 244 -7.78 -5.95 -20.54
N PRO A 245 -7.27 -7.18 -20.41
CA PRO A 245 -5.90 -7.52 -20.80
C PRO A 245 -5.82 -7.88 -22.30
N LEU A 246 -4.65 -8.29 -22.78
CA LEU A 246 -4.53 -8.86 -24.13
C LEU A 246 -5.22 -10.24 -24.21
N SER A 247 -5.51 -10.67 -25.44
CA SER A 247 -6.01 -12.03 -25.68
C SER A 247 -5.08 -13.06 -25.02
N SER A 248 -5.64 -14.15 -24.47
CA SER A 248 -4.97 -15.24 -23.74
C SER A 248 -4.36 -14.89 -22.36
N GLN A 249 -4.34 -13.62 -21.97
CA GLN A 249 -3.93 -13.22 -20.63
C GLN A 249 -5.07 -13.38 -19.62
N SER A 250 -4.70 -13.55 -18.35
CA SER A 250 -5.61 -13.50 -17.20
C SER A 250 -5.24 -12.31 -16.32
N ASN A 251 -6.24 -11.71 -15.70
CA ASN A 251 -6.01 -10.66 -14.72
C ASN A 251 -5.69 -11.27 -13.35
N VAL A 252 -4.82 -10.60 -12.62
CA VAL A 252 -4.45 -10.98 -11.26
C VAL A 252 -4.30 -9.71 -10.42
N TYR A 253 -5.13 -9.57 -9.39
CA TYR A 253 -5.12 -8.39 -8.52
C TYR A 253 -3.80 -8.28 -7.74
N THR A 254 -3.35 -9.38 -7.14
CA THR A 254 -2.17 -9.36 -6.26
C THR A 254 -1.08 -10.37 -6.63
N ALA A 255 0.18 -9.94 -6.53
CA ALA A 255 1.34 -10.81 -6.61
C ALA A 255 2.30 -10.53 -5.44
N GLN A 256 1.98 -11.09 -4.28
CA GLN A 256 2.71 -10.79 -3.05
C GLN A 256 4.04 -11.56 -2.99
N GLY A 257 5.09 -10.84 -2.60
CA GLY A 257 6.49 -11.25 -2.76
C GLY A 257 7.21 -11.59 -1.46
N ARG A 258 6.55 -12.12 -0.43
CA ARG A 258 7.22 -12.52 0.82
C ARG A 258 8.07 -13.78 0.61
N GLU A 259 9.36 -13.66 0.90
CA GLU A 259 10.36 -14.71 0.67
C GLU A 259 10.72 -15.50 1.94
N ASP A 260 10.48 -14.93 3.12
CA ASP A 260 10.84 -15.53 4.40
C ASP A 260 9.64 -15.48 5.37
N PRO A 261 9.29 -16.57 6.07
CA PRO A 261 8.14 -16.62 6.97
C PRO A 261 8.28 -15.66 8.17
N ASN A 262 9.49 -15.25 8.53
CA ASN A 262 9.77 -14.32 9.62
C ASN A 262 9.58 -12.85 9.23
N GLN A 263 9.38 -12.56 7.94
CA GLN A 263 8.99 -11.22 7.50
C GLN A 263 7.54 -10.93 7.91
N ASN A 264 7.33 -9.77 8.52
CA ASN A 264 6.03 -9.27 8.94
C ASN A 264 5.24 -8.57 7.80
N THR A 265 5.53 -8.93 6.54
CA THR A 265 4.99 -8.28 5.33
C THR A 265 3.79 -9.03 4.74
N GLY A 266 3.04 -8.39 3.87
CA GLY A 266 1.82 -8.95 3.27
C GLY A 266 0.92 -7.85 2.72
N ILE A 267 -0.08 -8.25 1.94
CA ILE A 267 -1.09 -7.35 1.40
C ILE A 267 -2.43 -7.62 2.11
N SER A 268 -2.98 -6.62 2.78
CA SER A 268 -4.30 -6.67 3.42
C SER A 268 -5.28 -5.76 2.68
N ILE A 269 -6.40 -6.31 2.24
CA ILE A 269 -7.44 -5.63 1.45
C ILE A 269 -8.71 -5.66 2.31
N GLN A 270 -9.03 -4.54 2.95
CA GLN A 270 -10.12 -4.44 3.93
C GLN A 270 -11.21 -3.48 3.45
N LYS A 271 -12.48 -3.88 3.54
CA LYS A 271 -13.62 -3.00 3.21
C LYS A 271 -13.52 -2.39 1.82
N CYS A 272 -12.88 -3.10 0.88
CA CYS A 272 -12.65 -2.63 -0.48
C CYS A 272 -13.71 -3.19 -1.44
N LYS A 273 -13.79 -2.61 -2.63
CA LYS A 273 -14.52 -3.17 -3.76
C LYS A 273 -13.55 -3.80 -4.76
N VAL A 274 -13.85 -5.01 -5.22
CA VAL A 274 -13.05 -5.76 -6.21
C VAL A 274 -13.96 -6.03 -7.41
N ALA A 275 -13.72 -5.31 -8.50
CA ALA A 275 -14.64 -5.27 -9.63
C ALA A 275 -13.93 -5.20 -11.00
N ALA A 276 -14.68 -5.47 -12.07
CA ALA A 276 -14.23 -5.18 -13.42
C ALA A 276 -14.27 -3.66 -13.68
N ALA A 277 -13.25 -3.13 -14.35
CA ALA A 277 -13.33 -1.83 -14.99
C ALA A 277 -14.34 -1.88 -16.16
N SER A 278 -14.81 -0.72 -16.60
CA SER A 278 -15.77 -0.61 -17.70
C SER A 278 -15.31 -1.29 -19.00
N ASP A 279 -14.00 -1.27 -19.29
CA ASP A 279 -13.43 -1.91 -20.48
C ASP A 279 -13.41 -3.45 -20.44
N LEU A 280 -13.48 -4.03 -19.23
CA LEU A 280 -13.58 -5.48 -19.00
C LEU A 280 -15.02 -5.95 -18.82
N ALA A 281 -15.87 -5.16 -18.16
CA ALA A 281 -17.22 -5.57 -17.74
C ALA A 281 -18.05 -6.17 -18.89
N ALA A 282 -17.99 -5.57 -20.09
CA ALA A 282 -18.73 -6.02 -21.26
C ALA A 282 -18.23 -7.37 -21.85
N VAL A 283 -17.00 -7.78 -21.52
CA VAL A 283 -16.33 -8.95 -22.10
C VAL A 283 -15.74 -9.87 -21.02
N GLN A 284 -16.19 -9.73 -19.76
CA GLN A 284 -15.56 -10.41 -18.62
C GLN A 284 -15.58 -11.93 -18.73
N SER A 285 -16.61 -12.51 -19.39
CA SER A 285 -16.69 -13.95 -19.63
C SER A 285 -15.55 -14.49 -20.52
N SER A 286 -14.87 -13.62 -21.26
CA SER A 286 -13.75 -13.97 -22.14
C SER A 286 -12.40 -13.93 -21.42
N PHE A 287 -12.32 -13.39 -20.20
CA PHE A 287 -11.06 -13.19 -19.48
C PHE A 287 -11.17 -13.67 -18.04
N LYS A 288 -10.27 -14.56 -17.64
CA LYS A 288 -10.22 -15.02 -16.25
C LYS A 288 -9.56 -13.95 -15.38
N THR A 289 -10.10 -13.75 -14.18
CA THR A 289 -9.57 -12.79 -13.20
C THR A 289 -9.47 -13.46 -11.83
N TYR A 290 -8.33 -13.30 -11.16
CA TYR A 290 -8.02 -13.95 -9.89
C TYR A 290 -7.58 -12.93 -8.83
N LEU A 291 -7.88 -13.21 -7.56
CA LEU A 291 -7.50 -12.38 -6.39
C LEU A 291 -5.97 -12.27 -6.26
N GLY A 292 -5.23 -13.32 -6.58
CA GLY A 292 -3.79 -13.28 -6.53
C GLY A 292 -3.07 -14.54 -6.99
N ARG A 293 -1.74 -14.45 -7.05
CA ARG A 293 -0.82 -15.58 -7.29
C ARG A 293 0.51 -15.41 -6.54
N PRO A 294 1.14 -16.50 -6.09
CA PRO A 294 2.26 -16.42 -5.15
C PRO A 294 3.58 -16.15 -5.87
N TRP A 295 3.92 -14.87 -6.06
CA TRP A 295 5.21 -14.49 -6.67
C TRP A 295 6.41 -15.09 -5.91
N LYS A 296 6.28 -15.25 -4.59
CA LYS A 296 7.32 -15.83 -3.71
C LYS A 296 6.77 -16.88 -2.75
N GLN A 297 7.67 -17.69 -2.21
CA GLN A 297 7.38 -18.94 -1.49
C GLN A 297 6.44 -18.77 -0.29
N TYR A 298 6.50 -17.64 0.43
CA TYR A 298 5.69 -17.38 1.62
C TYR A 298 4.66 -16.28 1.38
N SER A 299 4.25 -16.10 0.11
CA SER A 299 3.29 -15.09 -0.32
C SER A 299 2.11 -14.98 0.64
N ARG A 300 1.77 -13.76 1.06
CA ARG A 300 0.73 -13.51 2.08
C ARG A 300 -0.22 -12.39 1.67
N THR A 301 -1.46 -12.74 1.38
CA THR A 301 -2.53 -11.80 0.97
C THR A 301 -3.84 -12.14 1.68
N VAL A 302 -4.55 -11.13 2.16
CA VAL A 302 -5.89 -11.31 2.77
C VAL A 302 -6.88 -10.33 2.16
N TYR A 303 -8.04 -10.84 1.76
CA TYR A 303 -9.23 -10.05 1.42
C TYR A 303 -10.27 -10.21 2.52
N MET A 304 -10.65 -9.11 3.16
CA MET A 304 -11.59 -9.14 4.28
C MET A 304 -12.63 -8.02 4.23
N GLN A 305 -13.86 -8.35 4.62
CA GLN A 305 -15.00 -7.43 4.66
C GLN A 305 -15.21 -6.67 3.36
N SER A 306 -14.80 -7.26 2.23
CA SER A 306 -14.75 -6.62 0.92
C SER A 306 -15.86 -7.14 0.01
N GLU A 307 -16.35 -6.29 -0.88
CA GLU A 307 -17.30 -6.67 -1.93
C GLU A 307 -16.50 -7.23 -3.12
N LEU A 308 -16.69 -8.52 -3.41
CA LEU A 308 -16.09 -9.21 -4.55
C LEU A 308 -17.15 -9.41 -5.63
N ASP A 309 -17.05 -8.69 -6.74
CA ASP A 309 -17.98 -8.82 -7.87
C ASP A 309 -17.77 -10.14 -8.63
N SER A 310 -18.71 -10.47 -9.53
CA SER A 310 -18.72 -11.70 -10.34
C SER A 310 -17.53 -11.85 -11.30
N VAL A 311 -16.68 -10.83 -11.41
CA VAL A 311 -15.42 -10.90 -12.18
C VAL A 311 -14.44 -11.91 -11.58
N VAL A 312 -14.49 -12.14 -10.26
CA VAL A 312 -13.59 -13.07 -9.57
C VAL A 312 -13.91 -14.50 -9.97
N ASN A 313 -12.92 -15.20 -10.54
CA ASN A 313 -13.06 -16.60 -10.90
C ASN A 313 -13.42 -17.45 -9.65
N PRO A 314 -14.30 -18.46 -9.75
CA PRO A 314 -14.67 -19.30 -8.61
C PRO A 314 -13.49 -19.95 -7.87
N ALA A 315 -12.40 -20.28 -8.58
CA ALA A 315 -11.16 -20.79 -7.97
C ALA A 315 -10.50 -19.77 -7.02
N GLY A 316 -10.74 -18.48 -7.23
CA GLY A 316 -10.26 -17.35 -6.43
C GLY A 316 -8.80 -16.99 -6.70
N TRP A 317 -7.91 -17.98 -6.62
CA TRP A 317 -6.46 -17.80 -6.66
C TRP A 317 -5.85 -18.58 -7.84
N LEU A 318 -4.72 -18.10 -8.35
CA LEU A 318 -4.02 -18.69 -9.50
C LEU A 318 -2.63 -19.18 -9.09
N GLU A 319 -2.21 -20.34 -9.57
CA GLU A 319 -0.86 -20.85 -9.35
C GLU A 319 0.19 -19.91 -9.96
N TRP A 320 1.37 -19.84 -9.34
CA TRP A 320 2.52 -19.19 -9.99
C TRP A 320 3.17 -20.11 -11.03
N SER A 321 3.51 -21.33 -10.61
CA SER A 321 4.04 -22.40 -11.47
C SER A 321 3.94 -23.75 -10.76
N GLY A 322 3.15 -24.67 -11.32
CA GLY A 322 2.91 -25.99 -10.72
C GLY A 322 2.52 -25.89 -9.25
N ASN A 323 3.19 -26.68 -8.39
CA ASN A 323 2.92 -26.71 -6.95
C ASN A 323 3.77 -25.71 -6.13
N PHE A 324 4.44 -24.75 -6.78
CA PHE A 324 5.26 -23.76 -6.07
C PHE A 324 4.42 -22.98 -5.04
N ALA A 325 4.94 -22.86 -3.82
CA ALA A 325 4.39 -22.10 -2.70
C ALA A 325 3.02 -22.55 -2.14
N LEU A 326 2.32 -23.49 -2.76
CA LEU A 326 0.93 -23.82 -2.41
C LEU A 326 0.75 -24.32 -0.95
N ASP A 327 1.81 -24.89 -0.38
CA ASP A 327 1.84 -25.38 1.02
C ASP A 327 2.35 -24.36 2.04
N THR A 328 2.98 -23.27 1.58
CA THR A 328 3.70 -22.31 2.43
C THR A 328 3.18 -20.87 2.36
N LEU A 329 2.41 -20.54 1.31
CA LEU A 329 1.70 -19.28 1.21
C LEU A 329 0.61 -19.17 2.29
N TYR A 330 0.11 -17.96 2.53
CA TYR A 330 -1.08 -17.71 3.34
C TYR A 330 -2.03 -16.79 2.58
N TYR A 331 -3.09 -17.37 2.01
CA TYR A 331 -4.15 -16.64 1.32
C TYR A 331 -5.46 -16.77 2.06
N GLY A 332 -5.96 -15.64 2.56
CA GLY A 332 -7.11 -15.59 3.45
C GLY A 332 -8.29 -14.82 2.87
N GLU A 333 -9.50 -15.33 3.09
CA GLU A 333 -10.76 -14.61 2.84
C GLU A 333 -11.59 -14.57 4.13
N TYR A 334 -12.08 -13.39 4.54
CA TYR A 334 -12.87 -13.19 5.77
C TYR A 334 -14.08 -12.29 5.53
N GLN A 335 -15.30 -12.81 5.72
CA GLN A 335 -16.55 -12.03 5.66
C GLN A 335 -16.68 -11.14 4.41
N ASN A 336 -16.21 -11.63 3.26
CA ASN A 336 -16.44 -10.95 1.98
C ASN A 336 -17.90 -11.15 1.52
N THR A 337 -18.41 -10.19 0.75
CA THR A 337 -19.77 -10.23 0.18
C THR A 337 -19.71 -10.06 -1.35
N GLY A 338 -20.84 -10.20 -2.04
CA GLY A 338 -20.91 -10.07 -3.49
C GLY A 338 -20.82 -11.40 -4.24
N ALA A 339 -21.12 -11.37 -5.53
CA ALA A 339 -21.28 -12.57 -6.36
C ALA A 339 -19.98 -13.39 -6.53
N GLY A 340 -18.82 -12.76 -6.39
CA GLY A 340 -17.50 -13.40 -6.45
C GLY A 340 -16.99 -13.93 -5.11
N ALA A 341 -17.70 -13.70 -4.01
CA ALA A 341 -17.24 -14.04 -2.65
C ALA A 341 -17.48 -15.50 -2.22
N GLY A 342 -18.24 -16.29 -3.00
CA GLY A 342 -18.51 -17.68 -2.66
C GLY A 342 -17.23 -18.54 -2.62
N THR A 343 -17.00 -19.24 -1.51
CA THR A 343 -15.75 -20.00 -1.29
C THR A 343 -15.84 -21.50 -1.58
N SER A 344 -17.02 -22.03 -1.90
CA SER A 344 -17.25 -23.47 -2.09
C SER A 344 -16.45 -24.11 -3.23
N ASN A 345 -16.06 -23.32 -4.23
CA ASN A 345 -15.30 -23.76 -5.41
C ASN A 345 -13.86 -23.23 -5.45
N ARG A 346 -13.36 -22.69 -4.33
CA ARG A 346 -11.99 -22.19 -4.23
C ARG A 346 -10.99 -23.33 -4.35
N VAL A 347 -9.76 -22.95 -4.67
CA VAL A 347 -8.60 -23.86 -4.66
C VAL A 347 -8.49 -24.61 -3.33
N LYS A 348 -7.94 -25.83 -3.37
CA LYS A 348 -7.77 -26.71 -2.19
C LYS A 348 -6.34 -26.70 -1.64
N TRP A 349 -5.59 -25.63 -1.89
CA TRP A 349 -4.20 -25.52 -1.44
C TRP A 349 -4.13 -25.46 0.08
N LYS A 350 -3.10 -26.05 0.67
CA LYS A 350 -2.91 -26.03 2.14
C LYS A 350 -2.75 -24.60 2.68
N GLY A 351 -2.15 -23.70 1.91
CA GLY A 351 -2.00 -22.29 2.27
C GLY A 351 -3.23 -21.41 2.03
N TYR A 352 -4.31 -21.95 1.48
CA TYR A 352 -5.58 -21.22 1.34
C TYR A 352 -6.47 -21.42 2.56
N HIS A 353 -7.07 -20.32 3.04
CA HIS A 353 -7.85 -20.29 4.27
C HIS A 353 -9.15 -19.48 4.07
N VAL A 354 -10.29 -20.13 4.33
CA VAL A 354 -11.53 -19.42 4.68
C VAL A 354 -11.42 -19.08 6.17
N ILE A 355 -11.11 -17.82 6.47
CA ILE A 355 -10.94 -17.37 7.85
C ILE A 355 -12.32 -17.26 8.49
N THR A 356 -12.50 -17.90 9.64
CA THR A 356 -13.76 -17.83 10.43
C THR A 356 -13.56 -17.10 11.76
N SER A 357 -12.31 -17.04 12.26
CA SER A 357 -11.98 -16.37 13.51
C SER A 357 -11.75 -14.86 13.31
N ALA A 358 -12.48 -14.05 14.08
CA ALA A 358 -12.24 -12.61 14.13
C ALA A 358 -10.85 -12.27 14.69
N SER A 359 -10.28 -13.10 15.59
CA SER A 359 -8.95 -12.85 16.14
C SER A 359 -7.85 -13.05 15.10
N GLU A 360 -8.02 -14.04 14.21
CA GLU A 360 -7.10 -14.28 13.09
C GLU A 360 -7.18 -13.13 12.07
N ALA A 361 -8.39 -12.78 11.62
CA ALA A 361 -8.60 -11.66 10.70
C ALA A 361 -8.09 -10.33 11.28
N SER A 362 -8.26 -10.11 12.58
CA SER A 362 -7.78 -8.89 13.27
C SER A 362 -6.26 -8.69 13.17
N THR A 363 -5.46 -9.72 12.91
CA THR A 363 -4.01 -9.56 12.73
C THR A 363 -3.64 -8.80 11.46
N PHE A 364 -4.57 -8.70 10.49
CA PHE A 364 -4.39 -8.01 9.22
C PHE A 364 -5.01 -6.60 9.18
N THR A 365 -5.54 -6.11 10.31
CA THR A 365 -6.13 -4.77 10.40
C THR A 365 -5.06 -3.68 10.51
N VAL A 366 -5.48 -2.43 10.30
CA VAL A 366 -4.61 -1.25 10.37
C VAL A 366 -3.80 -1.18 11.67
N GLY A 367 -4.44 -1.38 12.82
CA GLY A 367 -3.76 -1.31 14.12
C GLY A 367 -2.73 -2.42 14.34
N ASN A 368 -3.06 -3.66 13.98
CA ASN A 368 -2.16 -4.80 14.28
C ASN A 368 -1.10 -5.05 13.20
N PHE A 369 -1.41 -4.75 11.93
CA PHE A 369 -0.54 -5.13 10.81
C PHE A 369 0.50 -4.07 10.46
N ILE A 370 0.16 -2.79 10.66
CA ILE A 370 1.01 -1.65 10.28
C ILE A 370 1.16 -0.62 11.40
N ASP A 371 0.80 -0.98 12.65
CA ASP A 371 0.81 -0.09 13.81
C ASP A 371 0.06 1.24 13.56
N GLY A 372 -1.02 1.19 12.78
CA GLY A 372 -1.63 2.39 12.19
C GLY A 372 -2.18 3.39 13.21
N ASP A 373 -2.61 2.92 14.38
CA ASP A 373 -3.03 3.77 15.51
C ASP A 373 -1.88 4.66 16.05
N VAL A 374 -0.62 4.29 15.81
CA VAL A 374 0.55 5.06 16.26
C VAL A 374 0.84 6.24 15.33
N TRP A 375 0.69 6.07 14.01
CA TRP A 375 1.20 7.05 13.03
C TRP A 375 0.12 7.67 12.13
N LEU A 376 -0.97 6.97 11.84
CA LEU A 376 -2.04 7.51 10.99
C LEU A 376 -2.79 8.70 11.59
N PRO A 377 -3.00 8.84 12.92
CA PRO A 377 -3.59 10.07 13.48
C PRO A 377 -2.83 11.33 13.05
N GLY A 378 -1.53 11.18 12.78
CA GLY A 378 -0.68 12.27 12.34
C GLY A 378 -0.69 12.59 10.86
N THR A 379 -1.24 11.70 10.05
CA THR A 379 -1.41 11.91 8.61
C THR A 379 -2.69 12.65 8.29
N SER A 380 -3.61 12.71 9.26
CA SER A 380 -4.89 13.35 9.10
C SER A 380 -5.81 12.62 8.07
N ILE A 381 -5.38 11.47 7.54
CA ILE A 381 -6.18 10.59 6.67
C ILE A 381 -7.16 9.77 7.53
N PRO A 382 -8.44 9.62 7.12
CA PRO A 382 -9.39 8.79 7.86
C PRO A 382 -8.99 7.31 7.80
N PHE A 383 -9.15 6.59 8.91
CA PHE A 383 -8.87 5.17 8.99
C PHE A 383 -9.71 4.50 10.07
N SER A 384 -10.00 3.21 9.89
CA SER A 384 -10.51 2.33 10.93
C SER A 384 -9.40 1.41 11.42
N VAL A 385 -9.21 1.34 12.75
CA VAL A 385 -8.10 0.59 13.37
C VAL A 385 -8.29 -0.93 13.25
N GLY A 386 -9.52 -1.42 13.41
CA GLY A 386 -9.87 -2.83 13.50
C GLY A 386 -10.81 -3.31 12.39
N LEU A 387 -11.46 -4.46 12.63
CA LEU A 387 -12.53 -5.03 11.80
C LEU A 387 -13.76 -4.10 11.78
#